data_AF-A0A401WYB9-F1
#
_entry.id   AF-A0A401WYB9-F1
#
_cell.length_a   1.000
_cell.length_b   1.000
_cell.length_c   1.000
_cell.angle_alpha   90.00
_cell.angle_beta   90.00
_cell.angle_gamma   90.00
#
_symmetry.space_group_name_H-M   'P 1'
#
loop_
_entity.id
_entity.type
_entity.pdbx_description
1 polymer ?
#
loop_
_entity_poly.entity_id
_entity_poly.type
_entity_poly.pdbx_seq_one_letter_code
_entity_poly.pdbx_strand_id
1 'polypeptide(L)'
;MMVALLTSLGAALVSEGLKLVHEKTIQVQLGQIVEATESLVSAIHSYDISTSDLSAQGTLSQEFYKKDGTLAILGHDVKIVGYSDHTSIEIPTTTMRICIRLLLTDYGSRVVQRSANSYSTLSRTASLPDARTACMDNDFNTVTLNIR
;
A
#
# COMPACT_ATOMS: atom_id res chain seq x y z
N MET A 1 2.84 18.05 -41.19
CA MET A 1 2.68 16.83 -40.38
C MET A 1 3.65 16.72 -39.17
N MET A 2 4.50 17.72 -38.86
CA MET A 2 5.41 17.64 -37.69
C MET A 2 4.78 18.08 -36.35
N VAL A 3 3.74 18.92 -36.36
CA VAL A 3 3.13 19.45 -35.11
C VAL A 3 2.35 18.39 -34.33
N ALA A 4 1.70 17.44 -35.02
CA ALA A 4 0.92 16.38 -34.37
C ALA A 4 1.79 15.30 -33.69
N LEU A 5 3.04 15.13 -34.12
CA LEU A 5 3.99 14.18 -33.52
C LEU A 5 4.62 14.72 -32.22
N LEU A 6 4.80 16.04 -32.13
CA LEU A 6 5.33 16.69 -30.93
C LEU A 6 4.29 16.74 -29.79
N THR A 7 3.01 16.91 -30.12
CA THR A 7 1.93 16.92 -29.12
C THR A 7 1.62 15.53 -28.58
N SER A 8 1.66 14.48 -29.42
CA SER A 8 1.43 13.10 -28.97
C SER A 8 2.58 12.58 -28.08
N LEU A 9 3.83 12.91 -28.42
CA LEU A 9 4.99 12.54 -27.61
C LEU A 9 5.00 13.28 -26.26
N GLY A 10 4.63 14.57 -26.26
CA GLY A 10 4.48 15.36 -25.03
C GLY A 10 3.39 14.82 -24.10
N ALA A 11 2.22 14.45 -24.64
CA ALA A 11 1.14 13.87 -23.86
C ALA A 11 1.50 12.49 -23.28
N ALA A 12 2.20 11.65 -24.04
CA ALA A 12 2.66 10.34 -23.59
C ALA A 12 3.64 10.47 -22.41
N LEU A 13 4.66 11.32 -22.54
CA LEU A 13 5.66 11.56 -21.49
C LEU A 13 5.02 12.11 -20.20
N VAL A 14 4.06 13.04 -20.31
CA VAL A 14 3.33 13.57 -19.15
C VAL A 14 2.50 12.47 -18.48
N SER A 15 1.83 11.62 -19.26
CA SER A 15 1.03 10.51 -18.72
C SER A 15 1.86 9.48 -17.97
N GLU A 16 3.07 9.20 -18.47
CA GLU A 16 3.99 8.22 -17.89
C GLU A 16 4.68 8.76 -16.64
N GLY A 17 5.05 10.05 -16.66
CA GLY A 17 5.52 10.77 -15.48
C GLY A 17 4.47 10.80 -14.36
N LEU A 18 3.19 11.06 -14.69
CA LEU A 18 2.11 11.08 -13.70
C LEU A 18 1.88 9.71 -13.06
N LYS A 19 1.94 8.64 -13.86
CA LYS A 19 1.85 7.26 -13.34
C LYS A 19 2.96 6.95 -12.35
N LEU A 20 4.20 7.33 -12.67
CA LEU A 20 5.36 7.12 -11.79
C LEU A 20 5.21 7.90 -10.47
N VAL A 21 4.71 9.13 -10.52
CA VAL A 21 4.45 9.94 -9.32
C VAL A 21 3.37 9.26 -8.45
N HIS A 22 2.28 8.80 -9.04
CA HIS A 22 1.20 8.11 -8.33
C HIS A 22 1.69 6.83 -7.64
N GLU A 23 2.48 6.01 -8.34
CA GLU A 23 3.09 4.79 -7.79
C GLU A 23 4.09 5.08 -6.67
N LYS A 24 4.80 6.21 -6.72
CA LYS A 24 5.71 6.59 -5.64
C LYS A 24 4.95 7.11 -4.43
N THR A 25 3.90 7.89 -4.65
CA THR A 25 3.07 8.43 -3.57
C THR A 25 2.39 7.31 -2.78
N ILE A 26 1.87 6.27 -3.44
CA ILE A 26 1.23 5.15 -2.72
C ILE A 26 2.21 4.39 -1.82
N GLN A 27 3.46 4.22 -2.26
CA GLN A 27 4.52 3.59 -1.44
C GLN A 27 4.84 4.44 -0.21
N VAL A 28 5.00 5.75 -0.38
CA VAL A 28 5.32 6.67 0.72
C VAL A 28 4.18 6.71 1.73
N GLN A 29 2.94 6.87 1.25
CA GLN A 29 1.76 6.89 2.11
C GLN A 29 1.58 5.56 2.87
N LEU A 30 1.76 4.42 2.21
CA LEU A 30 1.69 3.14 2.91
C LEU A 30 2.82 2.98 3.95
N GLY A 31 4.03 3.45 3.65
CA GLY A 31 5.11 3.50 4.64
C GLY A 31 4.75 4.29 5.88
N GLN A 32 4.09 5.44 5.73
CA GLN A 32 3.62 6.25 6.86
C GLN A 32 2.53 5.53 7.68
N ILE A 33 1.62 4.80 7.03
CA ILE A 33 0.63 3.97 7.74
C ILE A 33 1.31 2.84 8.50
N VAL A 34 2.30 2.17 7.89
CA VAL A 34 3.11 1.13 8.54
C VAL A 34 3.78 1.68 9.79
N GLU A 35 4.50 2.80 9.68
CA GLU A 35 5.17 3.44 10.81
C GLU A 35 4.18 3.85 11.93
N ALA A 36 3.03 4.43 11.56
CA ALA A 36 2.00 4.80 12.52
C ALA A 36 1.41 3.57 13.24
N THR A 37 1.20 2.48 12.50
CA THR A 37 0.68 1.22 13.05
C THR A 37 1.70 0.59 14.01
N GLU A 38 2.97 0.54 13.63
CA GLU A 38 4.06 0.07 14.48
C GLU A 38 4.21 0.89 15.77
N SER A 39 4.11 2.22 15.64
CA SER A 39 4.15 3.12 16.79
C SER A 39 2.99 2.86 17.75
N LEU A 40 1.78 2.64 17.22
CA LEU A 40 0.60 2.32 18.04
C LEU A 40 0.78 0.98 18.75
N VAL A 41 1.10 -0.10 18.02
CA VAL A 41 1.36 -1.43 18.59
C VAL A 41 2.40 -1.35 19.70
N SER A 42 3.48 -0.60 19.47
CA SER A 42 4.54 -0.41 20.45
C SER A 42 4.07 0.36 21.69
N ALA A 43 3.23 1.38 21.52
CA ALA A 43 2.73 2.22 22.60
C ALA A 43 1.74 1.49 23.52
N ILE A 44 0.90 0.61 22.97
CA ILE A 44 -0.13 -0.10 23.74
C ILE A 44 0.25 -1.54 24.09
N HIS A 45 1.38 -2.02 23.58
CA HIS A 45 1.87 -3.40 23.77
C HIS A 45 0.85 -4.47 23.35
N SER A 46 0.12 -4.22 22.26
CA SER A 46 -0.90 -5.14 21.72
C SER A 46 -0.92 -5.06 20.19
N TYR A 47 -1.11 -6.20 19.55
CA TYR A 47 -1.34 -6.32 18.12
C TYR A 47 -2.84 -6.30 17.74
N ASP A 48 -3.72 -6.41 18.74
CA ASP A 48 -5.16 -6.37 18.55
C ASP A 48 -5.64 -4.92 18.42
N ILE A 49 -5.39 -4.33 17.25
CA ILE A 49 -5.77 -2.96 16.90
C ILE A 49 -6.57 -2.92 15.60
N SER A 50 -7.45 -1.92 15.50
CA SER A 50 -8.32 -1.69 14.35
C SER A 50 -8.01 -0.38 13.65
N THR A 51 -8.62 -0.17 12.47
CA THR A 51 -8.53 1.13 11.78
C THR A 51 -9.00 2.28 12.69
N SER A 52 -10.05 2.08 13.49
CA SER A 52 -10.54 3.10 14.42
C SER A 52 -9.53 3.46 15.50
N ASP A 53 -8.75 2.50 16.00
CA ASP A 53 -7.72 2.78 17.01
C ASP A 53 -6.60 3.63 16.42
N LEU A 54 -6.17 3.30 15.20
CA LEU A 54 -5.16 4.09 14.47
C LEU A 54 -5.67 5.50 14.16
N SER A 55 -6.93 5.64 13.74
CA SER A 55 -7.56 6.94 13.52
C SER A 55 -7.64 7.78 14.80
N ALA A 56 -7.99 7.14 15.93
CA ALA A 56 -8.12 7.81 17.22
C ALA A 56 -6.77 8.30 17.78
N GLN A 57 -5.66 7.66 17.43
CA GLN A 57 -4.31 8.14 17.77
C GLN A 57 -3.99 9.51 17.16
N GLY A 58 -4.61 9.87 16.03
CA GLY A 58 -4.43 11.18 15.39
C GLY A 58 -3.02 11.41 14.82
N THR A 59 -2.26 10.35 14.57
CA THR A 59 -0.89 10.42 14.03
C THR A 59 -0.84 10.66 12.52
N LEU A 60 -1.86 10.20 11.78
CA LEU A 60 -1.98 10.42 10.34
C LEU A 60 -2.73 11.72 10.04
N SER A 61 -2.27 12.44 9.01
CA SER A 61 -2.90 13.67 8.53
C SER A 61 -4.28 13.39 7.91
N GLN A 62 -5.11 14.44 7.80
CA GLN A 62 -6.46 14.34 7.22
C GLN A 62 -6.49 13.85 5.76
N GLU A 63 -5.37 13.95 5.04
CA GLU A 63 -5.27 13.52 3.62
C GLU A 63 -5.32 12.00 3.44
N PHE A 64 -5.12 11.24 4.53
CA PHE A 64 -5.27 9.79 4.55
C PHE A 64 -6.71 9.33 4.71
N TYR A 65 -7.65 10.24 4.94
CA TYR A 65 -9.04 9.88 5.19
C TYR A 65 -9.94 10.36 4.05
N LYS A 66 -10.77 9.45 3.55
CA LYS A 66 -11.90 9.81 2.69
C LYS A 66 -12.89 10.67 3.47
N LYS A 67 -13.82 11.31 2.75
CA LYS A 67 -14.83 12.18 3.36
C LYS A 67 -15.73 11.47 4.39
N ASP A 68 -15.88 10.16 4.26
CA ASP A 68 -16.64 9.31 5.19
C ASP A 68 -15.79 8.80 6.37
N GLY A 69 -14.52 9.23 6.47
CA GLY A 69 -13.59 8.82 7.52
C GLY A 69 -12.82 7.54 7.22
N THR A 70 -13.02 6.92 6.05
CA THR A 70 -12.30 5.69 5.66
C THR A 70 -10.83 5.98 5.41
N LEU A 71 -9.94 5.24 6.08
CA LEU A 71 -8.50 5.31 5.82
C LEU A 71 -8.21 4.84 4.39
N ALA A 72 -7.43 5.62 3.64
CA ALA A 72 -7.15 5.36 2.25
C ALA A 72 -5.79 5.93 1.82
N ILE A 73 -5.20 5.32 0.79
CA ILE A 73 -4.02 5.81 0.09
C ILE A 73 -4.35 6.00 -1.38
N LEU A 74 -4.23 7.22 -1.89
CA LEU A 74 -4.61 7.59 -3.26
C LEU A 74 -5.99 7.05 -3.72
N GLY A 75 -6.95 6.97 -2.80
CA GLY A 75 -8.32 6.49 -3.08
C GLY A 75 -8.53 4.98 -2.90
N HIS A 76 -7.46 4.20 -2.70
CA HIS A 76 -7.56 2.80 -2.29
C HIS A 76 -7.80 2.72 -0.79
N ASP A 77 -8.85 1.99 -0.38
CA ASP A 77 -9.12 1.78 1.04
C ASP A 77 -7.99 1.02 1.70
N VAL A 78 -7.75 1.34 2.97
CA VAL A 78 -6.79 0.64 3.82
C VAL A 78 -7.51 0.21 5.09
N LYS A 79 -7.35 -1.06 5.44
CA LYS A 79 -7.95 -1.64 6.63
C LYS A 79 -6.86 -2.16 7.57
N ILE A 80 -6.96 -1.82 8.84
CA ILE A 80 -6.10 -2.34 9.90
C ILE A 80 -6.90 -3.39 10.66
N VAL A 81 -6.36 -4.60 10.74
CA VAL A 81 -6.99 -5.75 11.41
C VAL A 81 -6.03 -6.34 12.41
N GLY A 82 -6.43 -6.32 13.68
CA GLY A 82 -5.66 -6.86 14.78
C GLY A 82 -5.88 -8.36 14.95
N TYR A 83 -4.82 -9.03 15.36
CA TYR A 83 -4.84 -10.44 15.76
C TYR A 83 -4.03 -10.59 17.06
N SER A 84 -4.05 -11.79 17.63
CA SER A 84 -3.36 -12.08 18.89
C SER A 84 -1.83 -11.95 18.82
N ASP A 85 -1.22 -12.15 17.65
CA ASP A 85 0.23 -12.18 17.49
C ASP A 85 0.79 -11.31 16.35
N HIS A 86 -0.07 -10.57 15.64
CA HIS A 86 0.30 -9.63 14.58
C HIS A 86 -0.84 -8.67 14.25
N THR A 87 -0.53 -7.57 13.57
CA THR A 87 -1.52 -6.66 12.98
C THR A 87 -1.38 -6.69 11.46
N SER A 88 -2.49 -6.81 10.74
CA SER A 88 -2.52 -6.78 9.28
C SER A 88 -2.94 -5.42 8.76
N ILE A 89 -2.19 -4.90 7.78
CA ILE A 89 -2.58 -3.77 6.95
C ILE A 89 -3.03 -4.33 5.60
N GLU A 90 -4.32 -4.22 5.30
CA GLU A 90 -4.95 -4.73 4.09
C GLU A 90 -5.30 -3.59 3.14
N ILE A 91 -4.95 -3.74 1.86
CA ILE A 91 -5.30 -2.80 0.80
C ILE A 91 -6.11 -3.58 -0.24
N PRO A 92 -7.45 -3.60 -0.11
CA PRO A 92 -8.31 -4.22 -1.12
C PRO A 92 -8.28 -3.44 -2.44
N THR A 93 -8.60 -4.12 -3.54
CA THR A 93 -8.85 -3.51 -4.85
C THR A 93 -7.66 -2.72 -5.43
N THR A 94 -6.51 -3.36 -5.52
CA THR A 94 -5.33 -2.79 -6.20
C THR A 94 -5.24 -3.28 -7.64
N THR A 95 -4.80 -2.39 -8.54
CA THR A 95 -4.43 -2.79 -9.90
C THR A 95 -3.21 -3.73 -9.83
N MET A 96 -3.02 -4.59 -10.84
CA MET A 96 -1.84 -5.47 -10.93
C MET A 96 -0.53 -4.70 -10.68
N ARG A 97 -0.41 -3.52 -11.29
CA ARG A 97 0.76 -2.65 -11.21
C ARG A 97 1.01 -2.16 -9.78
N ILE A 98 -0.02 -1.68 -9.10
CA ILE A 98 0.09 -1.26 -7.70
C ILE A 98 0.42 -2.46 -6.82
N CYS A 99 -0.29 -3.57 -6.98
CA CYS A 99 -0.02 -4.80 -6.24
C CYS A 99 1.46 -5.22 -6.31
N ILE A 100 2.02 -5.28 -7.53
CA ILE A 100 3.44 -5.59 -7.73
C ILE A 100 4.32 -4.57 -7.02
N ARG A 101 4.03 -3.28 -7.20
CA ARG A 101 4.82 -2.20 -6.61
C ARG A 101 4.87 -2.31 -5.09
N LEU A 102 3.74 -2.58 -4.45
CA LEU A 102 3.64 -2.73 -3.00
C LEU A 102 4.44 -3.95 -2.51
N LEU A 103 4.37 -5.09 -3.20
CA LEU A 103 5.14 -6.30 -2.84
C LEU A 103 6.66 -6.13 -2.97
N LEU A 104 7.12 -5.28 -3.89
CA LEU A 104 8.54 -4.99 -4.12
C LEU A 104 9.11 -3.92 -3.18
N THR A 105 8.27 -3.29 -2.37
CA THR A 105 8.68 -2.21 -1.47
C THR A 105 9.17 -2.78 -0.15
N ASP A 106 10.30 -2.28 0.33
CA ASP A 106 10.81 -2.55 1.67
C ASP A 106 10.20 -1.54 2.64
N TYR A 107 9.32 -2.02 3.53
CA TYR A 107 8.66 -1.22 4.56
C TYR A 107 9.37 -1.30 5.91
N GLY A 108 10.59 -1.86 5.97
CA GLY A 108 11.30 -2.05 7.23
C GLY A 108 11.15 -3.45 7.80
N SER A 109 11.80 -3.68 8.95
CA SER A 109 11.95 -5.02 9.55
C SER A 109 10.70 -5.52 10.29
N ARG A 110 9.77 -4.62 10.59
CA ARG A 110 8.55 -4.90 11.36
C ARG A 110 7.44 -5.49 10.49
N VAL A 111 7.47 -5.23 9.18
CA VAL A 111 6.68 -6.00 8.20
C VAL A 111 7.33 -7.36 8.01
N VAL A 112 6.89 -8.33 8.80
CA VAL A 112 7.47 -9.68 8.85
C VAL A 112 6.91 -10.62 7.78
N GLN A 113 5.74 -10.29 7.23
CA GLN A 113 5.13 -11.03 6.14
C GLN A 113 4.41 -10.06 5.21
N ARG A 114 4.48 -10.35 3.92
CA ARG A 114 3.60 -9.72 2.92
C ARG A 114 2.97 -10.76 2.02
N SER A 115 1.75 -10.49 1.61
CA SER A 115 0.99 -11.35 0.71
C SER A 115 0.22 -10.53 -0.31
N ALA A 116 -0.04 -11.15 -1.44
CA ALA A 116 -1.07 -10.70 -2.35
C ALA A 116 -1.83 -11.91 -2.87
N ASN A 117 -3.16 -11.84 -2.80
CA ASN A 117 -4.03 -12.94 -3.21
C ASN A 117 -3.63 -14.26 -2.52
N SER A 118 -3.28 -15.31 -3.29
CA SER A 118 -2.85 -16.61 -2.75
C SER A 118 -1.35 -16.71 -2.46
N TYR A 119 -0.56 -15.68 -2.76
CA TYR A 119 0.88 -15.67 -2.54
C TYR A 119 1.23 -15.01 -1.19
N SER A 120 2.24 -15.55 -0.49
CA SER A 120 2.81 -14.95 0.72
C SER A 120 4.33 -15.15 0.77
N THR A 121 5.02 -14.23 1.42
CA THR A 121 6.47 -14.33 1.67
C THR A 121 6.86 -13.66 2.98
N LEU A 122 7.90 -14.21 3.62
CA LEU A 122 8.53 -13.68 4.83
C LEU A 122 9.78 -12.85 4.52
N SER A 123 10.17 -12.74 3.25
CA SER A 123 11.30 -11.89 2.83
C SER A 123 11.03 -10.41 3.17
N ARG A 124 12.02 -9.52 3.02
CA ARG A 124 11.80 -8.04 3.15
C ARG A 124 11.24 -7.37 1.90
N THR A 125 11.39 -8.02 0.75
CA THR A 125 10.70 -7.70 -0.50
C THR A 125 10.34 -9.00 -1.21
N ALA A 126 9.32 -9.00 -2.06
CA ALA A 126 9.12 -10.08 -3.02
C ALA A 126 10.16 -9.99 -4.14
N SER A 127 10.44 -11.10 -4.83
CA SER A 127 11.13 -11.03 -6.12
C SER A 127 10.17 -10.50 -7.20
N LEU A 128 10.70 -9.89 -8.27
CA LEU A 128 9.86 -9.43 -9.38
C LEU A 128 9.09 -10.59 -10.05
N PRO A 129 9.67 -11.77 -10.29
CA PRO A 129 8.92 -12.94 -10.76
C PRO A 129 7.76 -13.30 -9.83
N ASP A 130 8.01 -13.41 -8.52
CA ASP A 130 6.97 -13.80 -7.56
C ASP A 130 5.85 -12.77 -7.50
N ALA A 131 6.19 -11.48 -7.47
CA ALA A 131 5.19 -10.40 -7.47
C ALA A 131 4.31 -10.43 -8.73
N ARG A 132 4.90 -10.73 -9.91
CA ARG A 132 4.15 -10.88 -11.17
C ARG A 132 3.22 -12.09 -11.17
N THR A 133 3.61 -13.18 -10.51
CA THR A 133 2.77 -14.37 -10.36
C THR A 133 1.67 -14.16 -9.32
N ALA A 134 1.96 -13.41 -8.25
CA ALA A 134 1.02 -13.11 -7.18
C ALA A 134 -0.13 -12.20 -7.62
N CYS A 135 0.18 -11.15 -8.39
CA CYS A 135 -0.76 -10.12 -8.77
C CYS A 135 -1.48 -10.46 -10.09
N MET A 136 -2.80 -10.60 -10.01
CA MET A 136 -3.67 -10.85 -11.16
C MET A 136 -3.77 -9.61 -12.04
N ASP A 137 -3.90 -9.82 -13.35
CA ASP A 137 -4.19 -8.78 -14.34
C ASP A 137 -5.66 -8.33 -14.27
N ASN A 138 -6.02 -7.74 -13.13
CA ASN A 138 -7.31 -7.15 -12.81
C ASN A 138 -7.16 -6.06 -11.75
N ASP A 139 -8.27 -5.43 -11.37
CA ASP A 139 -8.33 -4.34 -10.40
C ASP A 139 -8.75 -4.79 -8.98
N PHE A 140 -8.71 -6.10 -8.71
CA PHE A 140 -9.24 -6.70 -7.47
C PHE A 140 -8.17 -7.42 -6.65
N ASN A 141 -6.90 -7.03 -6.81
CA ASN A 141 -5.83 -7.61 -6.00
C ASN A 141 -5.93 -7.10 -4.55
N THR A 142 -5.78 -7.99 -3.59
CA THR A 142 -5.67 -7.62 -2.17
C THR A 142 -4.24 -7.82 -1.73
N VAL A 143 -3.61 -6.75 -1.22
CA VAL A 143 -2.27 -6.80 -0.62
C VAL A 143 -2.41 -6.73 0.89
N THR A 144 -1.68 -7.59 1.61
CA THR A 144 -1.65 -7.60 3.07
C THR A 144 -0.21 -7.52 3.55
N LEU A 145 0.05 -6.64 4.52
CA LEU A 145 1.32 -6.52 5.24
C LEU A 145 1.08 -6.86 6.71
N ASN A 146 1.79 -7.83 7.27
CA ASN A 146 1.67 -8.19 8.67
C ASN A 146 2.82 -7.58 9.46
N ILE A 147 2.47 -6.84 10.52
CA ILE A 147 3.38 -6.20 11.45
C ILE A 147 3.55 -7.07 12.70
N ARG A 148 4.80 -7.28 13.11
CA ARG A 148 5.17 -8.01 14.34
C ARG A 148 6.39 -7.37 15.03
#